data_AF-A0A7M4DNV8-F1
#
_entry.id   AF-A0A7M4DNV8-F1
#
_cell.length_a   1.000
_cell.length_b   1.000
_cell.length_c   1.000
_cell.angle_alpha   90.00
_cell.angle_beta   90.00
_cell.angle_gamma   90.00
#
_symmetry.space_group_name_H-M   'P 1'
#
loop_
_entity.id
_entity.type
_entity.pdbx_description
1 polymer ?
#
loop_
_entity_poly.entity_id
_entity_poly.type
_entity_poly.pdbx_seq_one_letter_code
_entity_poly.pdbx_strand_id
1 'polypeptide(L)'
;MLSVVGRSVLGMAQELVGGAARGEDEGSSRVQFWPAEPGSVRVLLASQRSGLEAALSAMVAVWEALPEAARLAQMLPTPALMTRILALDLDEADDATLVEVAAAARRVQAAAQETLTRAAAILAERSAMNQPALALVTGGEACTAGDELSIRLTAPRYECLSLVRQGIMLTTILAKTGTALRLGRIDVAKAKAMVDALYEVPWQAAMAVEDLVLPRAAGRTPQQLRRDISKALISVDPDGA
;
A
#
# COMPACT_ATOMS: atom_id res chain seq x y z
N MET A 1 27.20 -77.08 -4.25
CA MET A 1 25.99 -77.89 -4.55
C MET A 1 25.17 -77.06 -5.55
N LEU A 2 25.08 -77.54 -6.80
CA LEU A 2 24.44 -76.97 -8.02
C LEU A 2 25.01 -75.61 -8.52
N SER A 3 25.70 -75.47 -9.67
CA SER A 3 25.38 -75.78 -11.10
C SER A 3 24.23 -74.89 -11.60
N VAL A 4 24.24 -74.15 -12.72
CA VAL A 4 24.53 -74.42 -14.16
C VAL A 4 24.53 -73.03 -14.87
N VAL A 5 25.57 -72.59 -15.59
CA VAL A 5 25.79 -72.56 -17.07
C VAL A 5 24.73 -71.84 -17.96
N GLY A 6 25.23 -70.94 -18.83
CA GLY A 6 24.62 -70.54 -20.11
C GLY A 6 25.41 -69.39 -20.78
N ARG A 7 26.56 -69.65 -21.43
CA ARG A 7 26.77 -69.72 -22.90
C ARG A 7 25.88 -68.74 -23.70
N SER A 8 26.41 -67.70 -24.36
CA SER A 8 27.27 -67.67 -25.56
C SER A 8 26.45 -67.24 -26.79
N VAL A 9 26.96 -66.31 -27.59
CA VAL A 9 27.27 -66.44 -29.03
C VAL A 9 27.28 -65.07 -29.73
N LEU A 10 28.34 -64.90 -30.52
CA LEU A 10 28.64 -63.90 -31.54
C LEU A 10 27.44 -63.44 -32.41
N GLY A 11 27.53 -62.19 -32.87
CA GLY A 11 26.90 -61.73 -34.10
C GLY A 11 27.69 -60.58 -34.72
N MET A 12 28.43 -60.88 -35.79
CA MET A 12 29.06 -59.91 -36.68
C MET A 12 28.01 -59.27 -37.60
N ALA A 13 28.18 -57.99 -37.94
CA ALA A 13 27.86 -57.46 -39.27
C ALA A 13 28.50 -56.08 -39.48
N GLN A 14 28.79 -55.82 -40.74
CA GLN A 14 29.73 -54.88 -41.33
C GLN A 14 28.96 -53.75 -42.05
N GLU A 15 29.72 -52.78 -42.59
CA GLU A 15 29.36 -51.80 -43.65
C GLU A 15 28.49 -50.59 -43.24
N LEU A 16 28.52 -49.43 -43.89
CA LEU A 16 29.47 -48.58 -44.64
C LEU A 16 28.55 -47.51 -45.32
N VAL A 17 29.04 -46.28 -45.47
CA VAL A 17 28.56 -45.24 -46.43
C VAL A 17 27.34 -44.37 -46.06
N GLY A 18 27.63 -43.08 -45.85
CA GLY A 18 27.15 -41.99 -46.73
C GLY A 18 25.91 -41.19 -46.29
N GLY A 19 26.06 -39.87 -46.18
CA GLY A 19 24.92 -38.94 -46.24
C GLY A 19 25.15 -37.60 -45.54
N ALA A 20 25.53 -36.58 -46.30
CA ALA A 20 25.56 -35.19 -45.85
C ALA A 20 24.14 -34.58 -45.88
N ALA A 21 23.75 -33.87 -44.82
CA ALA A 21 22.71 -32.85 -44.88
C ALA A 21 22.95 -31.78 -43.80
N ARG A 22 22.93 -30.51 -44.22
CA ARG A 22 22.91 -29.31 -43.37
C ARG A 22 21.53 -29.18 -42.73
N GLY A 23 21.50 -28.73 -41.47
CA GLY A 23 20.32 -28.30 -40.72
C GLY A 23 20.77 -27.45 -39.52
N GLU A 24 20.02 -26.39 -39.25
CA GLU A 24 20.35 -25.24 -38.41
C GLU A 24 20.18 -25.48 -36.90
N ASP A 25 20.63 -24.47 -36.14
CA ASP A 25 20.42 -24.16 -34.70
C ASP A 25 19.49 -25.06 -33.89
N GLU A 26 20.03 -25.60 -32.79
CA GLU A 26 19.29 -25.71 -31.52
C GLU A 26 20.27 -25.80 -30.34
N GLY A 27 19.99 -25.01 -29.30
CA GLY A 27 20.80 -24.91 -28.08
C GLY A 27 20.99 -26.25 -27.40
N SER A 28 22.15 -26.88 -27.63
CA SER A 28 22.54 -28.09 -26.95
C SER A 28 23.60 -27.78 -25.90
N SER A 29 23.16 -27.81 -24.63
CA SER A 29 23.99 -27.92 -23.45
C SER A 29 25.10 -28.97 -23.64
N ARG A 30 26.35 -28.53 -23.86
CA ARG A 30 27.51 -29.43 -23.79
C ARG A 30 27.84 -29.70 -22.33
N VAL A 31 27.29 -30.77 -21.78
CA VAL A 31 27.86 -31.42 -20.60
C VAL A 31 29.16 -32.09 -21.06
N GLN A 32 30.30 -31.49 -20.72
CA GLN A 32 31.59 -32.16 -20.89
C GLN A 32 31.76 -33.17 -19.76
N PHE A 33 31.71 -34.45 -20.11
CA PHE A 33 31.96 -35.55 -19.19
C PHE A 33 33.48 -35.75 -19.05
N TRP A 34 34.03 -35.40 -17.88
CA TRP A 34 35.39 -35.78 -17.50
C TRP A 34 35.30 -37.10 -16.72
N PRO A 35 36.11 -38.14 -17.02
CA PRO A 35 36.08 -39.35 -16.23
C PRO A 35 36.69 -39.05 -14.86
N ALA A 36 35.83 -39.03 -13.84
CA ALA A 36 36.24 -38.94 -12.44
C ALA A 36 36.09 -40.31 -11.76
N GLU A 37 37.07 -40.59 -10.90
CA GLU A 37 37.12 -41.71 -9.93
C GLU A 37 35.74 -42.04 -9.29
N PRO A 38 35.47 -43.31 -8.99
CA PRO A 38 34.21 -43.72 -8.39
C PRO A 38 34.13 -43.22 -6.94
N GLY A 39 33.31 -42.19 -6.68
CA GLY A 39 32.91 -41.90 -5.29
C GLY A 39 32.50 -40.50 -4.89
N SER A 40 32.45 -39.49 -5.77
CA SER A 40 31.82 -38.21 -5.39
C SER A 40 31.30 -37.42 -6.59
N VAL A 41 29.99 -37.49 -6.80
CA VAL A 41 29.30 -36.51 -7.64
C VAL A 41 29.20 -35.22 -6.84
N ARG A 42 30.15 -34.29 -7.02
CA ARG A 42 29.95 -32.90 -6.60
C ARG A 42 29.05 -32.24 -7.63
N VAL A 43 27.77 -32.15 -7.34
CA VAL A 43 26.86 -31.26 -8.07
C VAL A 43 27.23 -29.83 -7.68
N LEU A 44 28.03 -29.17 -8.50
CA LEU A 44 28.16 -27.71 -8.48
C LEU A 44 26.85 -27.14 -9.01
N LEU A 45 25.89 -26.90 -8.11
CA LEU A 45 24.77 -26.03 -8.39
C LEU A 45 25.35 -24.61 -8.52
N ALA A 46 25.73 -24.22 -9.73
CA ALA A 46 25.84 -22.82 -10.06
C ALA A 46 24.46 -22.21 -9.79
N SER A 47 24.32 -21.49 -8.68
CA SER A 47 23.16 -20.66 -8.40
C SER A 47 23.15 -19.55 -9.44
N GLN A 48 22.62 -19.88 -10.63
CA GLN A 48 22.22 -18.89 -11.60
C GLN A 48 21.03 -18.19 -10.95
N ARG A 49 21.29 -17.08 -10.27
CA ARG A 49 20.20 -16.19 -9.82
C ARG A 49 19.35 -15.90 -11.04
N SER A 50 18.04 -16.09 -10.91
CA SER A 50 17.14 -15.74 -12.01
C SER A 50 17.30 -14.25 -12.35
N GLY A 51 17.01 -13.85 -13.59
CA GLY A 51 17.06 -12.43 -13.97
C GLY A 51 16.21 -11.54 -13.07
N LEU A 52 15.10 -12.09 -12.52
CA LEU A 52 14.25 -11.43 -11.52
C LEU A 52 15.00 -11.21 -10.20
N GLU A 53 15.68 -12.23 -9.66
CA GLU A 53 16.45 -12.10 -8.41
C GLU A 53 17.59 -11.11 -8.55
N ALA A 54 18.27 -11.09 -9.70
CA ALA A 54 19.29 -10.09 -9.99
C ALA A 54 18.70 -8.67 -10.03
N ALA A 55 17.57 -8.49 -10.72
CA ALA A 55 16.88 -7.20 -10.79
C ALA A 55 16.38 -6.72 -9.42
N LEU A 56 15.76 -7.60 -8.62
CA LEU A 56 15.32 -7.29 -7.26
C LEU A 56 16.49 -6.93 -6.35
N SER A 57 17.59 -7.69 -6.41
CA SER A 57 18.80 -7.39 -5.63
C SER A 57 19.40 -6.04 -6.02
N ALA A 58 19.37 -5.67 -7.30
CA ALA A 58 19.82 -4.36 -7.76
C ALA A 58 18.90 -3.24 -7.27
N MET A 59 17.57 -3.42 -7.31
CA MET A 59 16.62 -2.44 -6.78
C MET A 59 16.80 -2.21 -5.27
N VAL A 60 17.03 -3.28 -4.49
CA VAL A 60 17.33 -3.17 -3.05
C VAL A 60 18.64 -2.44 -2.83
N ALA A 61 19.69 -2.76 -3.58
CA ALA A 61 20.98 -2.07 -3.46
C ALA A 61 20.86 -0.56 -3.76
N VAL A 62 20.07 -0.18 -4.77
CA VAL A 62 19.76 1.22 -5.07
C VAL A 62 19.03 1.89 -3.91
N TRP A 63 18.04 1.22 -3.32
CA TRP A 63 17.30 1.73 -2.16
C TRP A 63 18.19 1.94 -0.93
N GLU A 64 19.03 0.96 -0.60
CA GLU A 64 19.95 1.02 0.54
C GLU A 64 21.03 2.10 0.37
N ALA A 65 21.38 2.44 -0.87
CA ALA A 65 22.35 3.49 -1.17
C ALA A 65 21.77 4.92 -1.07
N LEU A 66 20.44 5.09 -0.98
CA LEU A 66 19.84 6.42 -0.87
C LEU A 66 20.21 7.11 0.46
N PRO A 67 20.31 8.45 0.50
CA PRO A 67 20.32 9.19 1.76
C PRO A 67 19.07 8.87 2.60
N GLU A 68 19.20 8.92 3.93
CA GLU A 68 18.08 8.59 4.83
C GLU A 68 16.84 9.44 4.54
N ALA A 69 17.03 10.75 4.38
CA ALA A 69 15.98 11.68 3.97
C ALA A 69 15.24 11.21 2.70
N ALA A 70 15.98 10.78 1.67
CA ALA A 70 15.38 10.33 0.40
C ALA A 70 14.63 9.01 0.54
N ARG A 71 15.06 8.10 1.43
CA ARG A 71 14.29 6.89 1.78
C ARG A 71 13.00 7.25 2.48
N LEU A 72 13.07 8.05 3.55
CA LEU A 72 11.90 8.49 4.31
C LEU A 72 10.87 9.14 3.39
N ALA A 73 11.29 10.05 2.50
CA ALA A 73 10.43 10.70 1.52
C ALA A 73 9.62 9.71 0.65
N GLN A 74 10.23 8.60 0.24
CA GLN A 74 9.62 7.61 -0.66
C GLN A 74 8.77 6.54 0.05
N MET A 75 8.94 6.36 1.36
CA MET A 75 8.21 5.33 2.11
C MET A 75 6.72 5.68 2.25
N LEU A 76 5.85 4.70 2.00
CA LEU A 76 4.42 4.81 2.34
C LEU A 76 4.22 4.78 3.86
N PRO A 77 3.14 5.37 4.41
CA PRO A 77 2.84 5.34 5.85
C PRO A 77 2.32 3.96 6.31
N THR A 78 3.16 2.94 6.14
CA THR A 78 2.98 1.59 6.66
C THR A 78 3.69 1.48 8.03
N PRO A 79 3.49 0.39 8.80
CA PRO A 79 4.24 0.17 10.03
C PRO A 79 5.75 0.29 9.87
N ALA A 80 6.29 -0.07 8.70
CA ALA A 80 7.73 0.05 8.41
C ALA A 80 8.24 1.50 8.50
N LEU A 81 7.44 2.49 8.08
CA LEU A 81 7.82 3.91 8.19
C LEU A 81 7.92 4.34 9.65
N MET A 82 6.93 3.98 10.47
CA MET A 82 6.96 4.30 11.90
C MET A 82 8.14 3.62 12.61
N THR A 83 8.36 2.33 12.33
CA THR A 83 9.52 1.60 12.86
C THR A 83 10.83 2.27 12.48
N ARG A 84 10.94 2.76 11.23
CA ARG A 84 12.16 3.44 10.78
C ARG A 84 12.38 4.77 11.48
N ILE A 85 11.34 5.60 11.60
CA ILE A 85 11.41 6.89 12.33
C ILE A 85 11.86 6.67 13.77
N LEU A 86 11.29 5.69 14.47
CA LEU A 86 11.61 5.40 15.87
C LEU A 86 13.02 4.83 16.08
N ALA A 87 13.65 4.31 15.02
CA ALA A 87 14.99 3.76 15.07
C ALA A 87 16.10 4.81 14.84
N LEU A 88 15.74 6.04 14.44
CA LEU A 88 16.70 7.12 14.22
C LEU A 88 17.05 7.80 15.55
N ASP A 89 18.33 8.13 15.72
CA ASP A 89 18.77 9.09 16.73
C ASP A 89 18.54 10.49 16.17
N LEU A 90 17.56 11.22 16.72
CA LEU A 90 17.19 12.54 16.23
C LEU A 90 18.19 13.62 16.66
N ASP A 91 18.99 13.39 17.69
CA ASP A 91 20.00 14.36 18.15
C ASP A 91 21.23 14.36 17.23
N GLU A 92 21.51 13.23 16.58
CA GLU A 92 22.62 13.04 15.65
C GLU A 92 22.22 13.12 14.16
N ALA A 93 20.93 13.25 13.85
CA ALA A 93 20.42 13.33 12.49
C ALA A 93 20.73 14.68 11.82
N ASP A 94 21.01 14.66 10.52
CA ASP A 94 21.18 15.90 9.75
C ASP A 94 19.85 16.64 9.53
N ASP A 95 19.94 17.94 9.23
CA ASP A 95 18.77 18.82 9.04
C ASP A 95 17.78 18.28 7.99
N ALA A 96 18.30 17.72 6.89
CA ALA A 96 17.47 17.16 5.82
C ALA A 96 16.67 15.94 6.29
N THR A 97 17.30 15.07 7.09
CA THR A 97 16.68 13.90 7.69
C THR A 97 15.63 14.33 8.71
N LEU A 98 15.90 15.33 9.54
CA LEU A 98 14.93 15.86 10.51
C LEU A 98 13.67 16.42 9.83
N VAL A 99 13.82 17.14 8.71
CA VAL A 99 12.69 17.61 7.90
C VAL A 99 11.85 16.44 7.38
N GLU A 100 12.51 15.41 6.85
CA GLU A 100 11.82 14.22 6.31
C GLU A 100 11.21 13.34 7.40
N VAL A 101 11.79 13.28 8.60
CA VAL A 101 11.19 12.64 9.77
C VAL A 101 9.88 13.34 10.14
N ALA A 102 9.86 14.68 10.19
CA ALA A 102 8.64 15.43 10.49
C ALA A 102 7.56 15.21 9.41
N ALA A 103 7.94 15.19 8.14
CA ALA A 103 7.04 14.91 7.02
C ALA A 103 6.51 13.47 7.06
N ALA A 104 7.37 12.49 7.34
CA ALA A 104 7.02 11.09 7.49
C ALA A 104 6.07 10.86 8.68
N ALA A 105 6.34 11.46 9.84
CA ALA A 105 5.47 11.41 11.01
C ALA A 105 4.07 11.98 10.71
N ARG A 106 3.99 13.06 9.92
CA ARG A 106 2.70 13.61 9.48
C ARG A 106 1.92 12.63 8.59
N ARG A 107 2.60 11.88 7.71
CA ARG A 107 1.97 10.82 6.90
C ARG A 107 1.48 9.66 7.76
N VAL A 108 2.23 9.29 8.79
CA VAL A 108 1.79 8.29 9.79
C VAL A 108 0.55 8.77 10.55
N GLN A 109 0.51 10.04 10.99
CA GLN A 109 -0.69 10.63 11.60
C GLN A 109 -1.90 10.59 10.67
N ALA A 110 -1.70 10.88 9.38
CA ALA A 110 -2.76 10.80 8.38
C ALA A 110 -3.33 9.37 8.25
N ALA A 111 -2.46 8.36 8.13
CA ALA A 111 -2.87 6.96 8.07
C ALA A 111 -3.57 6.48 9.36
N ALA A 112 -3.09 6.92 10.52
CA ALA A 112 -3.71 6.64 11.81
C ALA A 112 -5.11 7.29 11.93
N GLN A 113 -5.25 8.55 11.50
CA GLN A 113 -6.53 9.24 11.46
C GLN A 113 -7.51 8.54 10.55
N GLU A 114 -7.08 8.09 9.36
CA GLU A 114 -7.95 7.36 8.45
C GLU A 114 -8.45 6.06 9.09
N THR A 115 -7.58 5.32 9.78
CA THR A 115 -7.94 4.11 10.53
C THR A 115 -8.98 4.42 11.61
N LEU A 116 -8.78 5.50 12.37
CA LEU A 116 -9.68 5.96 13.42
C LEU A 116 -11.07 6.30 12.85
N THR A 117 -11.13 7.12 11.80
CA THR A 117 -12.38 7.52 11.17
C THR A 117 -13.09 6.34 10.50
N ARG A 118 -12.35 5.43 9.88
CA ARG A 118 -12.90 4.22 9.26
C ARG A 118 -13.50 3.29 10.30
N ALA A 119 -12.83 3.08 11.43
CA ALA A 119 -13.35 2.25 12.52
C ALA A 119 -14.66 2.83 13.06
N ALA A 120 -14.76 4.15 13.20
CA ALA A 120 -15.98 4.81 13.63
C ALA A 120 -17.13 4.70 12.63
N ALA A 121 -16.86 4.80 11.33
CA ALA A 121 -17.86 4.56 10.28
C ALA A 121 -18.39 3.12 10.34
N ILE A 122 -17.50 2.13 10.38
CA ILE A 122 -17.86 0.71 10.46
C ILE A 122 -18.65 0.42 11.73
N LEU A 123 -18.29 1.06 12.86
CA LEU A 123 -19.03 0.92 14.12
C LEU A 123 -20.45 1.49 13.96
N ALA A 124 -20.58 2.68 13.38
CA ALA A 124 -21.86 3.33 13.14
C ALA A 124 -22.80 2.54 12.22
N GLU A 125 -22.29 1.67 11.35
CA GLU A 125 -23.08 0.78 10.51
C GLU A 125 -23.59 -0.49 11.25
N ARG A 126 -23.06 -0.80 12.44
CA ARG A 126 -23.47 -2.01 13.17
C ARG A 126 -24.91 -1.88 13.68
N SER A 127 -25.70 -2.94 13.51
CA SER A 127 -27.07 -3.00 14.06
C SER A 127 -27.10 -2.78 15.58
N ALA A 128 -26.09 -3.25 16.30
CA ALA A 128 -25.97 -3.01 17.74
C ALA A 128 -25.95 -1.52 18.11
N MET A 129 -25.38 -0.66 17.26
CA MET A 129 -25.30 0.79 17.49
C MET A 129 -26.56 1.52 17.07
N ASN A 130 -27.40 0.93 16.21
CA ASN A 130 -28.57 1.58 15.63
C ASN A 130 -29.84 1.03 16.27
N GLN A 131 -30.37 1.76 17.27
CA GLN A 131 -31.58 1.39 17.98
C GLN A 131 -32.71 2.35 17.56
N PRO A 132 -33.65 1.94 16.70
CA PRO A 132 -34.70 2.83 16.20
C PRO A 132 -35.54 3.48 17.30
N ALA A 133 -35.72 2.79 18.43
CA ALA A 133 -36.42 3.32 19.59
C ALA A 133 -35.75 4.57 20.20
N LEU A 134 -34.42 4.71 20.07
CA LEU A 134 -33.70 5.89 20.57
C LEU A 134 -34.09 7.15 19.80
N ALA A 135 -34.33 7.06 18.49
CA ALA A 135 -34.71 8.22 17.68
C ALA A 135 -35.96 8.95 18.21
N LEU A 136 -36.86 8.23 18.88
CA LEU A 136 -38.07 8.78 19.49
C LEU A 136 -37.79 9.66 20.71
N VAL A 137 -36.66 9.47 21.39
CA VAL A 137 -36.29 10.17 22.63
C VAL A 137 -35.05 11.05 22.50
N THR A 138 -34.28 10.91 21.42
CA THR A 138 -33.05 11.68 21.14
C THR A 138 -33.23 12.75 20.05
N GLY A 139 -34.45 12.99 19.58
CA GLY A 139 -34.70 13.94 18.50
C GLY A 139 -34.20 13.46 17.13
N GLY A 140 -34.29 12.16 16.86
CA GLY A 140 -33.95 11.55 15.57
C GLY A 140 -32.60 10.81 15.51
N GLU A 141 -31.78 10.89 16.56
CA GLU A 141 -30.47 10.23 16.60
C GLU A 141 -30.59 8.76 17.06
N ALA A 142 -30.62 7.82 16.12
CA ALA A 142 -30.72 6.39 16.43
C ALA A 142 -29.37 5.70 16.70
N CYS A 143 -28.25 6.32 16.28
CA CYS A 143 -26.92 5.72 16.31
C CYS A 143 -26.16 6.13 17.57
N THR A 144 -25.66 5.16 18.33
CA THR A 144 -24.93 5.35 19.60
C THR A 144 -23.41 5.24 19.46
N ALA A 145 -22.89 5.07 18.23
CA ALA A 145 -21.45 4.88 18.01
C ALA A 145 -20.61 6.06 18.54
N GLY A 146 -21.09 7.30 18.40
CA GLY A 146 -20.42 8.46 18.96
C GLY A 146 -20.37 8.45 20.50
N ASP A 147 -21.41 7.93 21.15
CA ASP A 147 -21.48 7.81 22.61
C ASP A 147 -20.48 6.78 23.11
N GLU A 148 -20.45 5.58 22.51
CA GLU A 148 -19.49 4.52 22.83
C GLU A 148 -18.04 4.98 22.65
N LEU A 149 -17.77 5.71 21.57
CA LEU A 149 -16.45 6.28 21.32
C LEU A 149 -16.09 7.35 22.36
N SER A 150 -17.04 8.20 22.76
CA SER A 150 -16.79 9.25 23.75
C SER A 150 -16.37 8.68 25.10
N ILE A 151 -17.00 7.57 25.52
CA ILE A 151 -16.64 6.84 26.74
C ILE A 151 -15.24 6.24 26.59
N ARG A 152 -14.96 5.53 25.50
CA ARG A 152 -13.70 4.80 25.35
C ARG A 152 -12.49 5.70 25.14
N LEU A 153 -12.66 6.81 24.41
CA LEU A 153 -11.61 7.77 24.07
C LEU A 153 -11.47 8.88 25.11
N THR A 154 -12.39 8.99 26.08
CA THR A 154 -12.42 10.10 27.05
C THR A 154 -12.43 11.45 26.33
N ALA A 155 -13.29 11.56 25.31
CA ALA A 155 -13.38 12.73 24.44
C ALA A 155 -14.80 13.31 24.46
N PRO A 156 -14.98 14.61 24.17
CA PRO A 156 -16.30 15.23 24.10
C PRO A 156 -17.21 14.52 23.09
N ARG A 157 -18.48 14.32 23.46
CA ARG A 157 -19.50 13.67 22.60
C ARG A 157 -19.54 14.27 21.18
N TYR A 158 -19.54 15.60 21.07
CA TYR A 158 -19.60 16.27 19.76
C TYR A 158 -18.39 15.95 18.87
N GLU A 159 -17.22 15.72 19.47
CA GLU A 159 -16.00 15.36 18.75
C GLU A 159 -16.12 13.94 18.18
N CYS A 160 -16.62 12.99 18.97
CA CYS A 160 -16.85 11.62 18.52
C CYS A 160 -17.97 11.52 17.48
N LEU A 161 -19.03 12.33 17.58
CA LEU A 161 -20.05 12.46 16.53
C LEU A 161 -19.46 13.02 15.23
N SER A 162 -18.60 14.04 15.33
CA SER A 162 -17.87 14.57 14.17
C SER A 162 -16.95 13.50 13.56
N LEU A 163 -16.33 12.67 14.38
CA LEU A 163 -15.43 11.60 13.94
C LEU A 163 -16.19 10.48 13.20
N VAL A 164 -17.37 10.10 13.67
CA VAL A 164 -18.29 9.19 12.94
C VAL A 164 -18.69 9.81 11.59
N ARG A 165 -19.12 11.07 11.57
CA ARG A 165 -19.47 11.78 10.34
C ARG A 165 -18.32 11.84 9.34
N GLN A 166 -17.12 12.18 9.81
CA GLN A 166 -15.91 12.19 8.99
C GLN A 166 -15.63 10.80 8.41
N GLY A 167 -15.73 9.76 9.23
CA GLY A 167 -15.63 8.37 8.79
C GLY A 167 -16.57 8.06 7.65
N ILE A 168 -17.87 8.29 7.83
CA ILE A 168 -18.90 8.01 6.82
C ILE A 168 -18.59 8.77 5.52
N MET A 169 -18.28 10.07 5.62
CA MET A 169 -17.95 10.87 4.43
C MET A 169 -16.71 10.33 3.70
N LEU A 170 -15.64 9.99 4.41
CA LEU A 170 -14.38 9.54 3.81
C LEU A 170 -14.44 8.09 3.29
N THR A 171 -15.41 7.28 3.70
CA THR A 171 -15.63 5.92 3.18
C THR A 171 -16.70 5.85 2.10
N THR A 172 -17.53 6.89 1.94
CA THR A 172 -18.64 6.93 0.98
C THR A 172 -18.46 8.03 -0.07
N ILE A 173 -18.88 9.27 0.23
CA ILE A 173 -18.96 10.38 -0.73
C ILE A 173 -17.58 10.91 -1.12
N LEU A 174 -16.67 11.06 -0.16
CA LEU A 174 -15.31 11.59 -0.33
C LEU A 174 -14.26 10.47 -0.26
N ALA A 175 -14.53 9.35 -0.94
CA ALA A 175 -13.69 8.16 -0.89
C ALA A 175 -12.26 8.40 -1.44
N LYS A 176 -12.09 9.33 -2.40
CA LYS A 176 -10.76 9.67 -2.93
C LYS A 176 -9.96 10.44 -1.89
N THR A 177 -10.61 11.34 -1.13
CA THR A 177 -10.02 12.05 0.01
C THR A 177 -9.63 11.07 1.11
N GLY A 178 -10.49 10.10 1.46
CA GLY A 178 -10.15 9.04 2.41
C GLY A 178 -8.93 8.23 1.98
N THR A 179 -8.85 7.87 0.69
CA THR A 179 -7.68 7.19 0.12
C THR A 179 -6.42 8.06 0.16
N ALA A 180 -6.52 9.35 -0.13
CA ALA A 180 -5.40 10.27 -0.04
C ALA A 180 -4.88 10.44 1.40
N LEU A 181 -5.79 10.49 2.39
CA LEU A 181 -5.46 10.54 3.81
C LEU A 181 -4.74 9.25 4.25
N ARG A 182 -5.29 8.07 3.90
CA ARG A 182 -4.67 6.76 4.19
C ARG A 182 -3.24 6.65 3.67
N LEU A 183 -2.98 7.20 2.48
CA LEU A 183 -1.68 7.13 1.82
C LEU A 183 -0.76 8.29 2.23
N GLY A 184 -1.18 9.16 3.15
CA GLY A 184 -0.41 10.31 3.61
C GLY A 184 -0.19 11.39 2.53
N ARG A 185 -0.97 11.38 1.43
CA ARG A 185 -0.85 12.41 0.38
C ARG A 185 -1.45 13.75 0.82
N ILE A 186 -2.39 13.70 1.76
CA ILE A 186 -2.92 14.85 2.48
C ILE A 186 -2.83 14.58 3.97
N ASP A 187 -2.71 15.65 4.76
CA ASP A 187 -2.75 15.57 6.22
C ASP A 187 -4.18 15.60 6.76
N VAL A 188 -4.30 15.37 8.07
CA VAL A 188 -5.56 15.38 8.81
C VAL A 188 -6.33 16.70 8.66
N ALA A 189 -5.63 17.84 8.68
CA ALA A 189 -6.28 19.14 8.59
C ALA A 189 -6.90 19.40 7.21
N LYS A 190 -6.25 18.93 6.14
CA LYS A 190 -6.78 19.00 4.77
C LYS A 190 -7.99 18.07 4.59
N ALA A 191 -7.91 16.83 5.09
CA ALA A 191 -9.06 15.92 5.03
C ALA A 191 -10.25 16.44 5.82
N LYS A 192 -10.02 17.00 7.01
CA LYS A 192 -11.07 17.67 7.80
C LYS A 192 -11.66 18.86 7.05
N ALA A 193 -10.83 19.69 6.41
CA ALA A 193 -11.33 20.81 5.61
C ALA A 193 -12.20 20.37 4.43
N MET A 194 -11.88 19.24 3.78
CA MET A 194 -12.72 18.65 2.73
C MET A 194 -14.08 18.21 3.29
N VAL A 195 -14.09 17.46 4.39
CA VAL A 195 -15.32 16.97 5.01
C VAL A 195 -16.18 18.13 5.52
N ASP A 196 -15.62 19.02 6.33
CA ASP A 196 -16.37 20.11 6.96
C ASP A 196 -17.04 21.02 5.91
N ALA A 197 -16.38 21.25 4.78
CA ALA A 197 -16.91 22.11 3.71
C ALA A 197 -17.95 21.43 2.82
N LEU A 198 -17.98 20.09 2.77
CA LEU A 198 -18.79 19.34 1.80
C LEU A 198 -19.86 18.45 2.45
N TYR A 199 -19.95 18.37 3.77
CA TYR A 199 -20.87 17.45 4.44
C TYR A 199 -22.36 17.80 4.22
N GLU A 200 -22.71 19.08 4.06
CA GLU A 200 -24.09 19.54 3.76
C GLU A 200 -24.33 19.74 2.28
N VAL A 201 -23.30 19.55 1.45
CA VAL A 201 -23.40 19.73 0.00
C VAL A 201 -24.03 18.46 -0.60
N PRO A 202 -24.96 18.59 -1.58
CA PRO A 202 -25.50 17.43 -2.29
C PRO A 202 -24.38 16.52 -2.79
N TRP A 203 -24.53 15.22 -2.60
CA TRP A 203 -23.42 14.26 -2.76
C TRP A 203 -22.79 14.31 -4.16
N GLN A 204 -23.56 14.59 -5.21
CA GLN A 204 -23.06 14.74 -6.58
C GLN A 204 -22.11 15.94 -6.69
N ALA A 205 -22.51 17.07 -6.10
CA ALA A 205 -21.70 18.29 -6.11
C ALA A 205 -20.45 18.11 -5.23
N ALA A 206 -20.56 17.46 -4.07
CA ALA A 206 -19.42 17.14 -3.22
C ALA A 206 -18.38 16.27 -3.94
N MET A 207 -18.82 15.23 -4.67
CA MET A 207 -17.94 14.39 -5.49
C MET A 207 -17.30 15.17 -6.64
N ALA A 208 -18.05 16.03 -7.33
CA ALA A 208 -17.51 16.87 -8.39
C ALA A 208 -16.45 17.84 -7.87
N VAL A 209 -16.68 18.45 -6.69
CA VAL A 209 -15.69 19.31 -6.04
C VAL A 209 -14.45 18.52 -5.62
N GLU A 210 -14.62 17.32 -5.05
CA GLU A 210 -13.50 16.43 -4.72
C GLU A 210 -12.59 16.21 -5.93
N ASP A 211 -13.16 15.90 -7.09
CA ASP A 211 -12.42 15.65 -8.33
C ASP A 211 -11.64 16.86 -8.83
N LEU A 212 -12.17 18.08 -8.63
CA LEU A 212 -11.54 19.31 -9.04
C LEU A 212 -10.39 19.76 -8.13
N VAL A 213 -10.50 19.51 -6.82
CA VAL A 213 -9.58 20.09 -5.82
C VAL A 213 -8.53 19.09 -5.32
N LEU A 214 -8.89 17.82 -5.17
CA LEU A 214 -8.04 16.82 -4.55
C LEU A 214 -6.70 16.61 -5.30
N PRO A 215 -6.63 16.60 -6.64
CA PRO A 215 -5.36 16.41 -7.36
C PRO A 215 -4.28 17.44 -7.00
N ARG A 216 -4.69 18.64 -6.55
CA ARG A 216 -3.77 19.74 -6.17
C ARG A 216 -3.59 19.88 -4.66
N ALA A 217 -4.35 19.15 -3.84
CA ALA A 217 -4.43 19.36 -2.38
C ALA A 217 -3.09 19.13 -1.65
N ALA A 218 -2.23 18.23 -2.15
CA ALA A 218 -0.93 17.95 -1.54
C ALA A 218 -0.07 19.22 -1.42
N GLY A 219 -0.02 20.03 -2.49
CA GLY A 219 0.75 21.29 -2.55
C GLY A 219 0.03 22.53 -2.01
N ARG A 220 -1.13 22.38 -1.37
CA ARG A 220 -1.91 23.50 -0.78
C ARG A 220 -1.80 23.50 0.74
N THR A 221 -1.85 24.68 1.36
CA THR A 221 -2.16 24.78 2.79
C THR A 221 -3.65 24.50 3.03
N PRO A 222 -4.09 24.12 4.25
CA PRO A 222 -5.51 23.93 4.55
C PRO A 222 -6.39 25.16 4.25
N GLN A 223 -5.85 26.37 4.41
CA GLN A 223 -6.58 27.60 4.07
C GLN A 223 -6.69 27.81 2.55
N GLN A 224 -5.63 27.55 1.80
CA GLN A 224 -5.69 27.60 0.34
C GLN A 224 -6.65 26.54 -0.21
N LEU A 225 -6.65 25.34 0.37
CA LEU A 225 -7.58 24.27 0.00
C LEU A 225 -9.03 24.68 0.25
N ARG A 226 -9.34 25.28 1.41
CA ARG A 226 -10.69 25.84 1.67
C ARG A 226 -11.12 26.87 0.62
N ARG A 227 -10.21 27.75 0.20
CA ARG A 227 -10.50 28.71 -0.88
C ARG A 227 -10.72 28.01 -2.24
N ASP A 228 -9.93 26.99 -2.54
CA ASP A 228 -10.10 26.19 -3.75
C ASP A 228 -11.44 25.43 -3.75
N ILE A 229 -11.88 24.90 -2.60
CA ILE A 229 -13.20 24.27 -2.41
C ILE A 229 -14.32 25.28 -2.65
N SER A 230 -14.28 26.47 -2.02
CA SER A 230 -15.32 27.49 -2.22
C SER A 230 -15.46 27.90 -3.69
N LYS A 231 -14.33 28.04 -4.41
CA LYS A 231 -14.36 28.32 -5.85
C LYS A 231 -14.93 27.17 -6.67
N ALA A 232 -14.59 25.94 -6.32
CA ALA A 232 -15.11 24.75 -6.99
C ALA A 232 -16.63 24.60 -6.77
N LEU A 233 -17.14 24.90 -5.58
CA LEU A 233 -18.58 24.88 -5.29
C LEU A 233 -19.35 25.85 -6.20
N ILE A 234 -18.90 27.11 -6.30
CA ILE A 234 -19.50 28.11 -7.21
C ILE A 234 -19.48 27.64 -8.66
N SER A 235 -18.44 26.90 -9.07
CA SER A 235 -18.31 26.39 -10.44
C SER A 235 -19.20 25.18 -10.71
N VAL A 236 -19.48 24.35 -9.71
CA VAL A 236 -20.26 23.12 -9.84
C VAL A 236 -21.76 23.40 -9.73
N ASP A 237 -22.13 24.36 -8.89
CA ASP A 237 -23.51 24.80 -8.69
C ASP A 237 -23.57 26.34 -8.57
N PRO A 238 -23.67 27.05 -9.72
CA PRO A 238 -23.74 28.51 -9.72
C PRO A 238 -25.03 29.07 -9.09
N ASP A 239 -26.11 28.29 -9.09
CA ASP A 239 -27.45 28.72 -8.64
C ASP A 239 -27.69 28.42 -7.15
N GLY A 240 -26.84 27.61 -6.52
CA GLY A 240 -26.87 27.26 -5.09
C GLY A 240 -25.94 28.10 -4.18
N ALA A 241 -25.27 29.13 -4.71
CA ALA A 241 -24.29 29.97 -4.01
C ALA A 241 -24.84 31.29 -3.46
#